data_AF-A0A4Y2KEH7-F1
#
_entry.id   AF-A0A4Y2KEH7-F1
#
_cell.length_a   1.000
_cell.length_b   1.000
_cell.length_c   1.000
_cell.angle_alpha   90.00
_cell.angle_beta   90.00
_cell.angle_gamma   90.00
#
_symmetry.space_group_name_H-M   'P 1'
#
loop_
_entity.id
_entity.type
_entity.pdbx_description
1 polymer ?
#
loop_
_entity_poly.entity_id
_entity_poly.type
_entity_poly.pdbx_seq_one_letter_code
_entity_poly.pdbx_strand_id
1 'polypeptide(L)'
;MNSRKRILKEMISAIEKNETVQENVDLRKATAELYKVWKIDATAKILRNCFKRGGFSNQTDDSDSDDEDAILTNLKEKWKTVEGNGRITDDATLSDILEVGAELLNASYPTDEEILKSLMDNNKGQENDSYSENENVIQPKPHRTEMLQSFETIKRGFQMEENVPDSIFSSLIKCENFYENLTSQNAKQCKIKEFFK
;
A
#
# COMPACT_ATOMS: atom_id res chain seq x y z
N MET A 1 -9.68 -9.38 -14.75
CA MET A 1 -10.30 -9.45 -16.09
C MET A 1 -11.75 -8.95 -16.08
N ASN A 2 -12.53 -9.27 -15.05
CA ASN A 2 -13.98 -8.99 -15.02
C ASN A 2 -14.33 -7.49 -14.88
N SER A 3 -13.53 -6.72 -14.14
CA SER A 3 -13.68 -5.26 -14.07
C SER A 3 -13.48 -4.58 -15.42
N ARG A 4 -12.44 -4.97 -16.18
CA ARG A 4 -12.16 -4.43 -17.52
C ARG A 4 -13.29 -4.72 -18.50
N LYS A 5 -13.85 -5.94 -18.47
CA LYS A 5 -15.01 -6.31 -19.29
C LYS A 5 -16.23 -5.45 -18.99
N ARG A 6 -16.50 -5.16 -17.71
CA ARG A 6 -17.62 -4.28 -17.30
C ARG A 6 -17.41 -2.84 -17.77
N ILE A 7 -16.20 -2.31 -17.61
CA ILE A 7 -15.85 -0.96 -18.08
C ILE A 7 -16.01 -0.87 -19.60
N LEU A 8 -15.50 -1.85 -20.35
CA LEU A 8 -15.64 -1.92 -21.81
C LEU A 8 -17.12 -1.96 -22.24
N LYS A 9 -17.96 -2.75 -21.55
CA LYS A 9 -19.40 -2.82 -21.82
C LYS A 9 -20.11 -1.48 -21.61
N GLU A 10 -19.77 -0.75 -20.54
CA GLU A 10 -20.31 0.58 -20.26
C GLU A 10 -19.86 1.60 -21.31
N MET A 11 -18.59 1.58 -21.71
CA MET A 11 -18.06 2.45 -22.77
C MET A 11 -18.79 2.23 -24.09
N ILE A 12 -18.97 0.97 -24.52
CA ILE A 12 -19.72 0.62 -25.74
C ILE A 12 -21.17 1.13 -25.63
N SER A 13 -21.82 0.92 -24.48
CA SER A 13 -23.21 1.36 -24.27
C SER A 13 -23.37 2.88 -24.31
N ALA A 14 -22.38 3.64 -23.80
CA ALA A 14 -22.38 5.09 -23.86
C ALA A 14 -22.20 5.60 -25.30
N ILE A 15 -21.29 4.99 -26.07
CA ILE A 15 -21.06 5.31 -27.48
C ILE A 15 -22.30 5.04 -28.33
N GLU A 16 -23.00 3.92 -28.08
CA GLU A 16 -24.25 3.57 -28.76
C GLU A 16 -25.34 4.62 -28.51
N LYS A 17 -25.39 5.22 -27.31
CA LYS A 17 -26.35 6.25 -26.91
C LYS A 17 -26.01 7.68 -27.36
N ASN A 18 -24.90 7.89 -28.10
CA ASN A 18 -24.36 9.22 -28.43
C ASN A 18 -23.97 10.07 -27.21
N GLU A 19 -23.73 9.43 -26.06
CA GLU A 19 -23.24 10.14 -24.88
C GLU A 19 -21.71 10.20 -24.94
N THR A 20 -21.10 11.30 -24.46
CA THR A 20 -19.64 11.39 -24.47
C THR A 20 -19.06 10.37 -23.48
N VAL A 21 -18.05 9.61 -23.91
CA VAL A 21 -17.40 8.59 -23.06
C VAL A 21 -16.77 9.22 -21.82
N GLN A 22 -16.28 10.47 -21.96
CA GLN A 22 -15.66 11.25 -20.89
C GLN A 22 -16.65 11.71 -19.80
N GLU A 23 -17.90 12.06 -20.13
CA GLU A 23 -18.91 12.39 -19.11
C GLU A 23 -19.44 11.16 -18.38
N ASN A 24 -19.28 9.97 -18.96
CA ASN A 24 -19.89 8.73 -18.47
C ASN A 24 -18.97 7.76 -17.72
N VAL A 25 -17.65 7.89 -17.85
CA VAL A 25 -16.66 7.05 -17.15
C VAL A 25 -15.63 7.93 -16.44
N ASP A 26 -16.12 8.75 -15.50
CA ASP A 26 -15.29 9.47 -14.52
C ASP A 26 -14.53 8.46 -13.62
N LEU A 27 -13.30 8.81 -13.23
CA LEU A 27 -12.49 8.10 -12.24
C LEU A 27 -13.28 7.64 -11.01
N ARG A 28 -14.19 8.48 -10.50
CA ARG A 28 -15.08 8.14 -9.36
C ARG A 28 -16.01 6.98 -9.68
N LYS A 29 -16.58 6.95 -10.88
CA LYS A 29 -17.48 5.87 -11.33
C LYS A 29 -16.69 4.60 -11.62
N ALA A 30 -15.51 4.70 -12.23
CA ALA A 30 -14.58 3.59 -12.40
C ALA A 30 -14.14 2.98 -11.05
N THR A 31 -13.84 3.82 -10.06
CA THR A 31 -13.46 3.39 -8.70
C THR A 31 -14.63 2.71 -7.98
N ALA A 32 -15.85 3.22 -8.15
CA ALA A 32 -17.06 2.62 -7.58
C ALA A 32 -17.35 1.24 -8.19
N GLU A 33 -17.21 1.08 -9.51
CA GLU A 33 -17.38 -0.21 -10.18
C GLU A 33 -16.28 -1.20 -9.79
N LEU A 34 -15.02 -0.76 -9.66
CA LEU A 34 -13.94 -1.59 -9.13
C LEU A 34 -14.25 -2.08 -7.71
N TYR A 35 -14.77 -1.21 -6.84
CA TYR A 35 -15.16 -1.59 -5.49
C TYR A 35 -16.31 -2.62 -5.48
N LYS A 36 -17.32 -2.45 -6.33
CA LYS A 36 -18.42 -3.41 -6.46
C LYS A 36 -17.93 -4.78 -6.94
N VAL A 37 -17.07 -4.80 -7.96
CA VAL A 37 -16.46 -6.04 -8.46
C VAL A 37 -15.61 -6.70 -7.39
N TRP A 38 -14.82 -5.93 -6.65
CA TRP A 38 -14.04 -6.47 -5.54
C TRP A 38 -14.92 -7.05 -4.43
N LYS A 39 -16.04 -6.41 -4.12
CA LYS A 39 -16.93 -6.86 -3.05
C LYS A 39 -17.81 -8.06 -3.44
N ILE A 40 -18.24 -8.12 -4.70
CA ILE A 40 -19.25 -9.10 -5.17
C ILE A 40 -18.58 -10.26 -5.90
N ASP A 41 -17.61 -9.97 -6.77
CA ASP A 41 -17.03 -10.94 -7.69
C ASP A 41 -15.67 -11.46 -7.21
N ALA A 42 -15.03 -10.88 -6.18
CA ALA A 42 -13.75 -11.40 -5.68
C ALA A 42 -13.92 -12.68 -4.85
N THR A 43 -14.14 -13.78 -5.55
CA THR A 43 -14.18 -15.11 -4.96
C THR A 43 -12.74 -15.61 -4.72
N ALA A 44 -12.56 -16.51 -3.74
CA ALA A 44 -11.29 -17.18 -3.50
C ALA A 44 -10.68 -17.82 -4.77
N LYS A 45 -11.52 -18.33 -5.71
CA LYS A 45 -11.09 -18.83 -7.03
C LYS A 45 -10.40 -17.75 -7.87
N ILE A 46 -10.98 -16.55 -7.94
CA ILE A 46 -10.44 -15.43 -8.72
C ILE A 46 -9.16 -14.89 -8.08
N LEU A 47 -9.14 -14.72 -6.76
CA LEU A 47 -7.93 -14.31 -6.04
C LEU A 47 -6.79 -15.32 -6.24
N ARG A 48 -7.07 -16.62 -6.10
CA ARG A 48 -6.10 -17.69 -6.36
C ARG A 48 -5.58 -17.64 -7.80
N ASN A 49 -6.44 -17.38 -8.79
CA ASN A 49 -6.03 -17.22 -10.18
C ASN A 49 -5.15 -15.98 -10.41
N CYS A 50 -5.41 -14.88 -9.71
CA CYS A 50 -4.56 -13.68 -9.73
C CYS A 50 -3.18 -13.96 -9.13
N PHE A 51 -3.11 -14.61 -7.95
CA PHE A 51 -1.84 -15.02 -7.34
C PHE A 51 -1.09 -16.03 -8.23
N LYS A 52 -1.78 -16.99 -8.85
CA LYS A 52 -1.20 -17.90 -9.85
C LYS A 52 -0.55 -17.13 -10.99
N ARG A 53 -1.27 -16.17 -11.60
CA ARG A 53 -0.76 -15.36 -12.71
C ARG A 53 0.37 -14.42 -12.31
N GLY A 54 0.42 -14.00 -11.04
CA GLY A 54 1.54 -13.28 -10.45
C GLY A 54 2.74 -14.15 -10.07
N GLY A 55 2.73 -15.46 -10.37
CA GLY A 55 3.84 -16.37 -10.08
C GLY A 55 3.86 -16.93 -8.65
N PHE A 56 2.82 -16.69 -7.86
CA PHE A 56 2.74 -17.14 -6.45
C PHE A 56 2.22 -18.58 -6.29
N SER A 57 2.21 -19.41 -7.35
CA SER A 57 1.70 -20.78 -7.28
C SER A 57 2.60 -21.77 -8.03
N ASN A 58 2.90 -22.88 -7.37
CA ASN A 58 3.78 -23.93 -7.88
C ASN A 58 3.01 -25.03 -8.68
N GLN A 59 1.73 -24.81 -8.98
CA GLN A 59 0.89 -25.81 -9.66
C GLN A 59 0.64 -25.39 -11.11
N THR A 60 1.16 -26.19 -12.05
CA THR A 60 0.80 -26.18 -13.46
C THR A 60 -0.39 -27.11 -13.66
N ASP A 61 -1.60 -26.59 -13.53
CA ASP A 61 -2.79 -27.30 -13.99
C ASP A 61 -3.76 -26.32 -14.66
N ASP A 62 -4.32 -26.81 -15.77
CA ASP A 62 -5.01 -26.10 -16.84
C ASP A 62 -6.14 -25.20 -16.35
N SER A 63 -6.22 -24.02 -16.98
CA SER A 63 -7.23 -23.02 -16.69
C SER A 63 -8.59 -23.46 -17.22
N ASP A 64 -9.49 -23.78 -16.30
CA ASP A 64 -10.93 -23.84 -16.48
C ASP A 64 -11.45 -22.43 -16.89
N SER A 65 -11.44 -22.15 -18.20
CA SER A 65 -11.55 -20.80 -18.81
C SER A 65 -12.66 -20.69 -19.89
N ASP A 66 -13.47 -21.73 -20.12
CA ASP A 66 -14.27 -21.81 -21.34
C ASP A 66 -15.42 -20.77 -21.43
N ASP A 67 -16.06 -20.41 -20.31
CA ASP A 67 -17.19 -19.45 -20.32
C ASP A 67 -16.77 -17.97 -20.39
N GLU A 68 -15.55 -17.64 -19.94
CA GLU A 68 -15.08 -16.25 -19.88
C GLU A 68 -14.69 -15.72 -21.28
N ASP A 69 -14.30 -16.60 -22.20
CA ASP A 69 -13.83 -16.24 -23.54
C ASP A 69 -14.98 -15.89 -24.50
N ALA A 70 -16.15 -16.49 -24.34
CA ALA A 70 -17.32 -16.20 -25.17
C ALA A 70 -17.82 -14.75 -24.98
N ILE A 71 -17.92 -14.27 -23.75
CA ILE A 71 -18.35 -12.90 -23.43
C ILE A 71 -17.36 -11.87 -23.94
N LEU A 72 -16.06 -12.14 -23.79
CA LEU A 72 -15.00 -11.25 -24.27
C LEU A 72 -15.04 -11.15 -25.79
N THR A 73 -15.25 -12.27 -26.49
CA THR A 73 -15.34 -12.31 -27.95
C THR A 73 -16.49 -11.45 -28.46
N ASN A 74 -17.67 -11.52 -27.81
CA ASN A 74 -18.81 -10.66 -28.16
C ASN A 74 -18.52 -9.17 -27.94
N LEU A 75 -17.84 -8.80 -26.85
CA LEU A 75 -17.46 -7.42 -26.60
C LEU A 75 -16.44 -6.88 -27.62
N LYS A 76 -15.48 -7.71 -28.06
CA LYS A 76 -14.51 -7.35 -29.11
C LYS A 76 -15.21 -7.08 -30.44
N GLU A 77 -16.21 -7.88 -30.79
CA GLU A 77 -17.01 -7.68 -32.00
C GLU A 77 -17.81 -6.37 -31.93
N LYS A 78 -18.47 -6.10 -30.81
CA LYS A 78 -19.18 -4.84 -30.59
C LYS A 78 -18.27 -3.62 -30.65
N TRP A 79 -17.05 -3.72 -30.11
CA TRP A 79 -16.05 -2.66 -30.21
C TRP A 79 -15.72 -2.31 -31.67
N LYS A 80 -15.46 -3.31 -32.52
CA LYS A 80 -15.17 -3.07 -33.95
C LYS A 80 -16.32 -2.37 -34.67
N THR A 81 -17.56 -2.69 -34.31
CA THR A 81 -18.74 -2.00 -34.87
C THR A 81 -18.78 -0.53 -34.49
N VAL A 82 -18.48 -0.18 -33.23
CA VAL A 82 -18.47 1.24 -32.80
C VAL A 82 -17.23 2.00 -33.31
N GLU A 83 -16.11 1.31 -33.52
CA GLU A 83 -14.88 1.84 -34.11
C GLU A 83 -15.08 2.20 -35.59
N GLY A 84 -15.68 1.30 -36.38
CA GLY A 84 -16.02 1.56 -37.79
C GLY A 84 -17.02 2.70 -38.01
N ASN A 85 -17.76 3.10 -36.96
CA ASN A 85 -18.67 4.23 -36.99
C ASN A 85 -17.97 5.60 -36.78
N GLY A 86 -16.64 5.63 -36.62
CA GLY A 86 -15.84 6.85 -36.46
C GLY A 86 -16.10 7.62 -35.15
N ARG A 87 -16.69 6.97 -34.15
CA ARG A 87 -17.06 7.57 -32.86
C ARG A 87 -15.96 7.44 -31.79
N ILE A 88 -14.96 6.60 -32.03
CA ILE A 88 -13.81 6.43 -31.16
C ILE A 88 -12.67 7.27 -31.73
N THR A 89 -12.04 8.08 -30.87
CA THR A 89 -10.83 8.84 -31.21
C THR A 89 -9.63 7.89 -31.30
N ASP A 90 -8.71 8.11 -32.24
CA ASP A 90 -7.48 7.31 -32.45
C ASP A 90 -6.55 7.16 -31.22
N ASP A 91 -6.85 7.86 -30.12
CA ASP A 91 -6.05 7.91 -28.89
C ASP A 91 -6.20 6.68 -27.98
N ALA A 92 -7.23 5.85 -28.16
CA ALA A 92 -7.46 4.69 -27.29
C ALA A 92 -7.81 3.43 -28.07
N THR A 93 -6.90 2.45 -28.08
CA THR A 93 -7.13 1.14 -28.70
C THR A 93 -7.80 0.18 -27.72
N LEU A 94 -8.43 -0.86 -28.27
CA LEU A 94 -8.97 -1.96 -27.47
C LEU A 94 -7.90 -2.68 -26.63
N SER A 95 -6.65 -2.72 -27.12
CA SER A 95 -5.51 -3.28 -26.37
C SER A 95 -5.22 -2.45 -25.14
N ASP A 96 -5.23 -1.12 -25.26
CA ASP A 96 -4.97 -0.22 -24.14
C ASP A 96 -5.96 -0.41 -22.99
N ILE A 97 -7.18 -0.86 -23.27
CA ILE A 97 -8.21 -1.13 -22.27
C ILE A 97 -8.06 -2.54 -21.66
N LEU A 98 -7.76 -3.54 -22.49
CA LEU A 98 -7.74 -4.95 -22.07
C LEU A 98 -6.40 -5.39 -21.46
N GLU A 99 -5.29 -4.84 -21.95
CA GLU A 99 -3.91 -5.26 -21.66
C GLU A 99 -3.20 -4.33 -20.67
N VAL A 100 -3.95 -3.51 -19.93
CA VAL A 100 -3.40 -2.70 -18.83
C VAL A 100 -2.62 -3.58 -17.85
N GLY A 101 -1.29 -3.46 -17.87
CA GLY A 101 -0.36 -4.22 -17.04
C GLY A 101 0.30 -5.43 -17.70
N ALA A 102 0.18 -5.62 -19.02
CA ALA A 102 1.02 -6.58 -19.76
C ALA A 102 2.51 -6.20 -19.71
N GLU A 103 2.81 -4.91 -19.65
CA GLU A 103 4.16 -4.35 -19.45
C GLU A 103 4.55 -4.22 -17.97
N LEU A 104 3.68 -4.62 -17.04
CA LEU A 104 4.01 -4.57 -15.62
C LEU A 104 5.13 -5.57 -15.36
N LEU A 105 6.33 -5.05 -15.13
CA LEU A 105 7.44 -5.86 -14.65
C LEU A 105 7.04 -6.41 -13.28
N ASN A 106 6.76 -7.71 -13.22
CA ASN A 106 6.67 -8.41 -11.96
C ASN A 106 8.05 -8.32 -11.32
N ALA A 107 8.19 -7.53 -10.25
CA ALA A 107 9.39 -7.55 -9.45
C ALA A 107 9.60 -9.00 -9.00
N SER A 108 10.74 -9.60 -9.37
CA SER A 108 11.12 -10.88 -8.78
C SER A 108 11.29 -10.66 -7.28
N TYR A 109 11.03 -11.71 -6.50
CA TYR A 109 11.51 -11.70 -5.13
C TYR A 109 13.03 -11.57 -5.16
N PRO A 110 13.61 -10.69 -4.33
CA PRO A 110 15.04 -10.72 -4.15
C PRO A 110 15.42 -12.09 -3.62
N THR A 111 16.44 -12.72 -4.20
CA THR A 111 16.94 -14.01 -3.69
C THR A 111 17.53 -13.84 -2.30
N ASP A 112 17.67 -14.93 -1.55
CA ASP A 112 18.30 -14.89 -0.23
C ASP A 112 19.70 -14.26 -0.30
N GLU A 113 20.45 -14.48 -1.39
CA GLU A 113 21.74 -13.86 -1.64
C GLU A 113 21.65 -12.35 -1.87
N GLU A 114 20.64 -11.88 -2.61
CA GLU A 114 20.41 -10.44 -2.85
C GLU A 114 20.00 -9.72 -1.56
N ILE A 115 19.19 -10.37 -0.72
CA ILE A 115 18.80 -9.87 0.60
C ILE A 115 20.03 -9.77 1.51
N LEU A 116 20.81 -10.86 1.63
CA LEU A 116 22.03 -10.91 2.43
C LEU A 116 23.06 -9.87 1.98
N LYS A 117 23.22 -9.68 0.66
CA LYS A 117 24.10 -8.67 0.10
C LYS A 117 23.66 -7.26 0.48
N SER A 118 22.36 -6.95 0.40
CA SER A 118 21.84 -5.63 0.82
C SER A 118 22.12 -5.34 2.30
N LEU A 119 22.05 -6.35 3.17
CA LEU A 119 22.37 -6.21 4.60
C LEU A 119 23.85 -5.96 4.84
N MET A 120 24.72 -6.60 4.06
CA MET A 120 26.17 -6.40 4.15
C MET A 120 26.60 -5.03 3.60
N ASP A 121 26.00 -4.58 2.51
CA ASP A 121 26.32 -3.29 1.87
C ASP A 121 25.87 -2.10 2.74
N ASN A 122 24.77 -2.23 3.50
CA ASN A 122 24.31 -1.21 4.45
C ASN A 122 25.25 -0.99 5.65
N ASN A 123 26.14 -1.94 5.95
CA ASN A 123 27.10 -1.83 7.07
C ASN A 123 28.46 -1.26 6.65
N LYS A 124 28.69 -1.02 5.36
CA LYS A 124 30.02 -0.63 4.83
C LYS A 124 30.30 0.87 4.83
N GLY A 125 29.32 1.70 5.21
CA GLY A 125 29.41 3.17 5.20
C GLY A 125 29.44 3.85 6.57
N GLN A 126 29.34 3.12 7.69
CA GLN A 126 29.64 3.68 9.00
C GLN A 126 31.12 3.46 9.29
N GLU A 127 31.97 4.28 8.66
CA GLU A 127 33.26 4.58 9.24
C GLU A 127 33.01 5.19 10.62
N ASN A 128 33.49 4.51 11.65
CA ASN A 128 33.53 5.04 13.00
C ASN A 128 34.40 6.30 12.96
N ASP A 129 33.78 7.46 12.84
CA ASP A 129 34.43 8.73 13.10
C ASP A 129 34.85 8.75 14.57
N SER A 130 36.11 8.37 14.77
CA SER A 130 36.84 8.52 16.00
C SER A 130 36.91 10.01 16.35
N TYR A 131 36.13 10.42 17.35
CA TYR A 131 36.43 11.62 18.13
C TYR A 131 36.50 11.27 19.62
N SER A 132 37.75 11.15 20.05
CA SER A 132 38.34 11.20 21.39
C SER A 132 37.70 10.38 22.51
N GLU A 133 38.53 9.51 23.09
CA GLU A 133 38.42 9.07 24.48
C GLU A 133 38.11 10.28 25.38
N ASN A 134 36.87 10.37 25.83
CA ASN A 134 36.58 10.94 27.13
C ASN A 134 36.09 9.79 27.97
N GLU A 135 36.86 9.41 28.99
CA GLU A 135 36.38 8.64 30.13
C GLU A 135 35.22 9.41 30.77
N ASN A 136 34.02 9.22 30.25
CA ASN A 136 32.79 9.61 30.92
C ASN A 136 31.95 8.35 30.98
N VAL A 137 31.97 7.75 32.18
CA VAL A 137 31.06 6.72 32.69
C VAL A 137 29.83 6.59 31.80
N ILE A 138 29.83 5.60 30.90
CA ILE A 138 28.68 5.29 30.04
C ILE A 138 27.59 4.76 30.97
N GLN A 139 26.74 5.65 31.47
CA GLN A 139 25.53 5.21 32.14
C GLN A 139 24.67 4.52 31.07
N PRO A 140 24.22 3.27 31.32
CA PRO A 140 23.34 2.59 30.39
C PRO A 140 22.09 3.45 30.20
N LYS A 141 21.63 3.56 28.95
CA LYS A 141 20.41 4.29 28.63
C LYS A 141 19.24 3.67 29.43
N PRO A 142 18.55 4.44 30.27
CA PRO A 142 17.47 3.91 31.10
C PRO A 142 16.34 3.36 30.22
N HIS A 143 15.69 2.31 30.70
CA HIS A 143 14.59 1.67 29.97
C HIS A 143 13.39 2.62 29.91
N ARG A 144 12.53 2.49 28.89
CA ARG A 144 11.36 3.38 28.72
C ARG A 144 10.51 3.48 29.98
N THR A 145 10.19 2.33 30.57
CA THR A 145 9.37 2.26 31.80
C THR A 145 10.03 3.00 32.96
N GLU A 146 11.35 2.91 33.09
CA GLU A 146 12.13 3.56 34.14
C GLU A 146 12.10 5.09 33.98
N MET A 147 12.20 5.59 32.74
CA MET A 147 12.05 7.01 32.44
C MET A 147 10.64 7.54 32.75
N LEU A 148 9.59 6.81 32.35
CA LEU A 148 8.21 7.22 32.64
C LEU A 148 7.91 7.23 34.15
N GLN A 149 8.37 6.22 34.88
CA GLN A 149 8.26 6.17 36.34
C GLN A 149 9.03 7.32 37.02
N SER A 150 10.16 7.72 36.45
CA SER A 150 10.93 8.87 36.94
C SER A 150 10.14 10.18 36.76
N PHE A 151 9.50 10.38 35.60
CA PHE A 151 8.62 11.53 35.37
C PHE A 151 7.42 11.55 36.33
N GLU A 152 6.76 10.42 36.55
CA GLU A 152 5.67 10.32 37.53
C GLU A 152 6.14 10.65 38.96
N THR A 153 7.33 10.18 39.34
CA THR A 153 7.92 10.43 40.66
C THR A 153 8.22 11.92 40.85
N ILE A 154 8.85 12.55 39.85
CA ILE A 154 9.17 13.99 39.86
C ILE A 154 7.89 14.83 39.92
N LYS A 155 6.87 14.47 39.13
CA LYS A 155 5.57 15.17 39.11
C LYS A 155 4.88 15.10 40.47
N ARG A 156 4.90 13.94 41.10
CA ARG A 156 4.35 13.74 42.46
C ARG A 156 5.10 14.58 43.49
N GLY A 157 6.43 14.66 43.40
CA GLY A 157 7.25 15.52 44.26
C GLY A 157 6.84 17.00 44.13
N PHE A 158 6.73 17.51 42.91
CA PHE A 158 6.31 18.89 42.68
C PHE A 158 4.87 19.19 43.11
N GLN A 159 3.97 18.19 43.04
CA GLN A 159 2.59 18.35 43.54
C GLN A 159 2.51 18.47 45.06
N MET A 160 3.54 18.00 45.79
CA MET A 160 3.59 18.09 47.25
C MET A 160 4.27 19.38 47.75
N GLU A 161 4.89 20.16 46.85
CA GLU A 161 5.56 21.42 47.17
C GLU A 161 4.63 22.62 46.95
N GLU A 162 4.71 23.61 47.85
CA GLU A 162 3.90 24.82 47.76
C GLU A 162 4.54 25.85 46.82
N ASN A 163 3.72 26.57 46.04
CA ASN A 163 4.14 27.64 45.11
C ASN A 163 4.96 27.20 43.88
N VAL A 164 4.82 25.96 43.43
CA VAL A 164 5.44 25.51 42.16
C VAL A 164 4.71 26.17 40.96
N PRO A 165 5.42 26.92 40.09
CA PRO A 165 4.80 27.55 38.93
C PRO A 165 4.30 26.55 37.87
N ASP A 166 3.18 26.86 37.22
CA ASP A 166 2.58 26.03 36.15
C ASP A 166 3.52 25.80 34.94
N SER A 167 4.48 26.70 34.73
CA SER A 167 5.49 26.57 33.70
C SER A 167 6.39 25.35 33.91
N ILE A 168 6.60 24.92 35.16
CA ILE A 168 7.38 23.73 35.51
C ILE A 168 6.61 22.47 35.09
N PHE A 169 5.32 22.37 35.46
CA PHE A 169 4.47 21.26 35.04
C PHE A 169 4.33 21.19 33.52
N SER A 170 4.15 22.34 32.86
CA SER A 170 4.07 22.43 31.40
C SER A 170 5.35 21.97 30.72
N SER A 171 6.51 22.26 31.30
CA SER A 171 7.81 21.81 30.79
C SER A 171 8.01 20.30 30.99
N LEU A 172 7.59 19.77 32.13
CA LEU A 172 7.66 18.33 32.42
C LEU A 172 6.81 17.52 31.43
N ILE A 173 5.60 17.99 31.12
CA ILE A 173 4.70 17.37 30.13
C ILE A 173 5.33 17.39 28.72
N LYS A 174 6.03 18.47 28.35
CA LYS A 174 6.75 18.53 27.06
C LYS A 174 7.87 17.49 26.98
N CYS A 175 8.62 17.29 28.06
CA CYS A 175 9.66 16.26 28.13
C CYS A 175 9.07 14.85 28.04
N GLU A 176 7.98 14.59 28.75
CA GLU A 176 7.25 13.32 28.72
C GLU A 176 6.75 12.99 27.30
N ASN A 177 6.10 13.96 26.65
CA ASN A 177 5.62 13.82 25.27
C ASN A 177 6.75 13.61 24.25
N PHE A 178 7.86 14.31 24.42
CA PHE A 178 9.04 14.13 23.56
C PHE A 178 9.58 12.69 23.64
N TYR A 179 9.67 12.15 24.85
CA TYR A 179 10.18 10.79 25.07
C TYR A 179 9.21 9.70 24.59
N GLU A 180 7.90 9.91 24.77
CA GLU A 180 6.87 9.03 24.21
C GLU A 180 6.95 8.97 22.67
N ASN A 181 7.07 10.13 22.02
CA ASN A 181 7.17 10.23 20.56
C ASN A 181 8.44 9.59 20.00
N LEU A 182 9.58 9.70 20.70
CA LEU A 182 10.81 8.98 20.34
C LEU A 182 10.63 7.46 20.36
N THR A 183 9.80 6.95 21.26
CA THR A 183 9.51 5.52 21.32
C THR A 183 8.58 5.12 20.16
N SER A 184 7.59 5.94 19.82
CA SER A 184 6.69 5.69 18.69
C SER A 184 7.39 5.74 17.33
N GLN A 185 8.39 6.61 17.13
CA GLN A 185 9.18 6.64 15.89
C GLN A 185 10.15 5.46 15.75
N ASN A 186 10.59 4.86 16.87
CA ASN A 186 11.41 3.66 16.88
C ASN A 186 10.61 2.35 16.85
N ALA A 187 9.29 2.43 17.00
CA ALA A 187 8.40 1.32 16.68
C ALA A 187 8.32 1.20 15.16
N LYS A 188 9.32 0.56 14.55
CA LYS A 188 9.15 -0.02 13.22
C LYS A 188 7.90 -0.89 13.29
N GLN A 189 6.85 -0.47 12.59
CA GLN A 189 5.62 -1.21 12.49
C GLN A 189 5.91 -2.51 11.74
N CYS A 190 6.18 -3.59 12.47
CA CYS A 190 6.69 -4.82 11.90
C CYS A 190 5.59 -5.73 11.34
N LYS A 191 4.32 -5.56 11.74
CA LYS A 191 3.26 -6.54 11.46
C LYS A 191 1.91 -5.91 11.12
N ILE A 192 1.31 -6.40 10.03
CA ILE A 192 0.05 -5.93 9.45
C ILE A 192 -1.16 -6.04 10.41
N LYS A 193 -1.08 -6.91 11.43
CA LYS A 193 -2.16 -7.10 12.43
C LYS A 193 -2.34 -5.89 13.35
N GLU A 194 -1.35 -5.00 13.42
CA GLU A 194 -1.42 -3.78 14.25
C GLU A 194 -2.35 -2.71 13.67
N PHE A 195 -2.79 -2.86 12.42
CA PHE A 195 -3.76 -1.95 11.78
C PHE A 195 -5.22 -2.25 12.15
N PHE A 196 -5.51 -3.43 12.69
CA PHE A 196 -6.87 -3.82 13.04
C PHE A 196 -7.04 -3.73 14.55
N LYS A 197 -7.51 -2.57 15.03
CA LYS A 197 -8.15 -2.42 16.35
C LYS A 197 -9.65 -2.59 16.22
#